data_AF-A0A3D4HE06-F1
#
_entry.id   AF-A0A3D4HE06-F1
#
_cell.length_a   1.000
_cell.length_b   1.000
_cell.length_c   1.000
_cell.angle_alpha   90.00
_cell.angle_beta   90.00
_cell.angle_gamma   90.00
#
_symmetry.space_group_name_H-M   'P 1'
#
loop_
_entity.id
_entity.type
_entity.pdbx_description
1 polymer ?
#
loop_
_entity_poly.entity_id
_entity_poly.type
_entity_poly.pdbx_seq_one_letter_code
_entity_poly.pdbx_strand_id
1 'polypeptide(L)'
;MHSPKAFIDFLLVILRFFSITVRFERNSNKTSFFYEGLKRNPHFVVFFLTLVYNTRTNTTASVRKDRGGFCYRKENMLALNIMSRKEKVAVYIDGGNTYRRLKELGIPQKFARFDYSSFVEHLVGDRELISKRQYIGIVKNIDNSEKAEKMVRDQQKFLDGLKVEGFDIKYGKIMYDGGNIREKGVDIKLAVDLVIGATDNLYDTAIVISSDTDLIPAIKYVCKAKKKSLEYIGFGSSPSLGMIKESSIPRVFSNIDMVKFQRFYYRGVVIEESLENKDVLKDIKILKTKTEPVKEKHKTSWVKQWTMHTIEIKEENADKVAEQLNQNLDKKHSWYADFKNKYYHFIIYQGKIFKVDLKNPTLYKDAKEYGIALGIPEYQVDFAPDDKVWER
;
A
#
# COMPACT_ATOMS: atom_id res chain seq x y z
N MET A 1 -4.95 -29.40 5.59
CA MET A 1 -4.98 -30.43 4.54
C MET A 1 -5.91 -31.55 5.00
N HIS A 2 -7.12 -31.67 4.46
CA HIS A 2 -8.01 -32.80 4.77
C HIS A 2 -7.67 -33.98 3.86
N SER A 3 -7.62 -35.19 4.42
CA SER A 3 -7.26 -36.41 3.70
C SER A 3 -8.30 -36.73 2.60
N PRO A 4 -7.89 -37.38 1.49
CA PRO A 4 -8.80 -37.76 0.41
C PRO A 4 -10.00 -38.59 0.89
N LYS A 5 -9.83 -39.37 1.97
CA LYS A 5 -10.85 -40.23 2.55
C LYS A 5 -11.99 -39.43 3.20
N ALA A 6 -11.65 -38.40 3.98
CA ALA A 6 -12.64 -37.55 4.65
C ALA A 6 -13.55 -36.79 3.66
N PHE A 7 -13.01 -36.42 2.50
CA PHE A 7 -13.78 -35.77 1.44
C PHE A 7 -14.72 -36.75 0.71
N ILE A 8 -14.26 -37.99 0.47
CA ILE A 8 -15.10 -39.05 -0.12
C ILE A 8 -16.26 -39.38 0.83
N ASP A 9 -16.00 -39.49 2.13
CA ASP A 9 -17.03 -39.75 3.13
C ASP A 9 -18.05 -38.61 3.19
N PHE A 10 -17.61 -37.35 3.14
CA PHE A 10 -18.50 -36.18 3.08
C PHE A 10 -19.34 -36.14 1.79
N LEU A 11 -18.74 -36.49 0.66
CA LEU A 11 -19.42 -36.56 -0.64
C LEU A 11 -20.49 -37.66 -0.63
N LEU A 12 -20.19 -38.82 -0.03
CA LEU A 12 -21.11 -39.94 0.13
C LEU A 12 -22.30 -39.57 1.04
N VAL A 13 -22.09 -38.73 2.06
CA VAL A 13 -23.15 -38.19 2.92
C VAL A 13 -24.09 -37.28 2.13
N ILE A 14 -23.55 -36.36 1.32
CA ILE A 14 -24.36 -35.48 0.46
C ILE A 14 -25.15 -36.31 -0.56
N LEU A 15 -24.53 -37.31 -1.18
CA LEU A 15 -25.18 -38.16 -2.18
C LEU A 15 -26.32 -39.02 -1.59
N ARG A 16 -26.14 -39.54 -0.36
CA ARG A 16 -27.22 -40.22 0.38
C ARG A 16 -28.39 -39.31 0.69
N PHE A 17 -28.13 -38.02 0.99
CA PHE A 17 -29.18 -37.03 1.24
C PHE A 17 -30.12 -36.84 0.04
N PHE A 18 -29.62 -37.06 -1.18
CA PHE A 18 -30.41 -37.02 -2.40
C PHE A 18 -30.93 -38.40 -2.87
N SER A 19 -30.82 -39.45 -2.03
CA SER A 19 -31.14 -40.84 -2.40
C SER A 19 -30.39 -41.35 -3.64
N ILE A 20 -29.18 -40.82 -3.89
CA ILE A 20 -28.36 -41.20 -5.04
C ILE A 20 -27.44 -42.34 -4.60
N THR A 21 -27.62 -43.52 -5.19
CA THR A 21 -26.71 -44.65 -4.98
C THR A 21 -25.59 -44.57 -6.01
N VAL A 22 -24.33 -44.46 -5.54
CA VAL A 22 -23.15 -44.41 -6.42
C VAL A 22 -22.29 -45.64 -6.19
N ARG A 23 -21.94 -46.33 -7.28
CA ARG A 23 -21.04 -47.49 -7.26
C ARG A 23 -19.68 -47.10 -7.83
N PHE A 24 -18.63 -47.47 -7.10
CA PHE A 24 -17.24 -47.27 -7.52
C PHE A 24 -16.66 -48.58 -8.02
N GLU A 25 -16.23 -48.61 -9.27
CA GLU A 25 -15.40 -49.69 -9.80
C GLU A 25 -14.04 -49.12 -10.22
N ARG A 26 -12.99 -49.75 -9.70
CA ARG A 26 -11.61 -49.39 -9.95
C ARG A 26 -10.98 -50.52 -10.74
N ASN A 27 -10.53 -50.22 -11.95
CA ASN A 27 -9.71 -51.15 -12.73
C ASN A 27 -8.38 -50.48 -13.09
N SER A 28 -7.38 -51.27 -13.45
CA SER A 28 -5.95 -50.90 -13.47
C SER A 28 -5.63 -49.56 -14.17
N ASN A 29 -6.44 -49.11 -15.12
CA ASN A 29 -6.25 -47.84 -15.84
C ASN A 29 -7.45 -46.88 -15.86
N LYS A 30 -8.57 -47.18 -15.18
CA LYS A 30 -9.78 -46.32 -15.19
C LYS A 30 -10.60 -46.39 -13.90
N THR A 31 -11.18 -45.26 -13.52
CA THR A 31 -12.24 -45.17 -12.50
C THR A 31 -13.55 -44.81 -13.18
N SER A 32 -14.59 -45.59 -12.95
CA SER A 32 -15.91 -45.41 -13.57
C SER A 32 -16.97 -45.07 -12.52
N PHE A 33 -17.87 -44.15 -12.87
CA PHE A 33 -18.95 -43.66 -12.01
C PHE A 33 -20.30 -44.09 -12.58
N PHE A 34 -21.10 -44.76 -11.75
CA PHE A 34 -22.48 -45.14 -12.06
C PHE A 34 -23.42 -44.60 -10.99
N TYR A 35 -24.56 -44.06 -11.42
CA TYR A 35 -25.62 -43.58 -10.51
C TYR A 35 -27.00 -44.01 -11.03
N GLU A 36 -27.91 -44.31 -10.10
CA GLU A 36 -29.35 -44.54 -10.38
C GLU A 36 -30.20 -43.59 -9.53
N GLY A 37 -31.34 -43.15 -10.07
CA GLY A 37 -32.41 -42.49 -9.27
C GLY A 37 -32.69 -41.00 -9.47
N LEU A 38 -32.09 -40.29 -10.43
CA LEU A 38 -32.33 -38.86 -10.64
C LEU A 38 -33.49 -38.59 -11.62
N LYS A 39 -34.72 -38.44 -11.10
CA LYS A 39 -35.90 -38.06 -11.91
C LYS A 39 -35.92 -36.58 -12.34
N ARG A 40 -35.06 -35.70 -11.80
CA ARG A 40 -34.94 -34.30 -12.24
C ARG A 40 -33.48 -33.84 -12.31
N ASN A 41 -33.05 -33.60 -13.55
CA ASN A 41 -31.85 -32.86 -13.98
C ASN A 41 -30.49 -33.32 -13.39
N PRO A 42 -30.01 -34.52 -13.76
CA PRO A 42 -28.74 -35.08 -13.27
C PRO A 42 -27.48 -34.34 -13.75
N HIS A 43 -27.61 -33.43 -14.72
CA HIS A 43 -26.47 -32.80 -15.38
C HIS A 43 -25.65 -31.90 -14.46
N PHE A 44 -26.29 -31.14 -13.57
CA PHE A 44 -25.59 -30.16 -12.75
C PHE A 44 -24.76 -30.84 -11.65
N VAL A 45 -25.33 -31.83 -10.98
CA VAL A 45 -24.68 -32.57 -9.89
C VAL A 45 -23.51 -33.41 -10.43
N VAL A 46 -23.72 -34.13 -11.54
CA VAL A 46 -22.67 -34.95 -12.15
C VAL A 46 -21.55 -34.07 -12.73
N PHE A 47 -21.88 -32.93 -13.33
CA PHE A 47 -20.89 -31.95 -13.79
C PHE A 47 -20.05 -31.40 -12.64
N PHE A 48 -20.68 -31.01 -11.53
CA PHE A 48 -19.99 -30.47 -10.36
C PHE A 48 -19.06 -31.50 -9.71
N LEU A 49 -19.54 -32.74 -9.56
CA LEU A 49 -18.74 -33.83 -8.99
C LEU A 49 -17.53 -34.19 -9.87
N THR A 50 -17.71 -34.18 -11.19
CA THR A 50 -16.64 -34.47 -12.16
C THR A 50 -15.63 -33.32 -12.21
N LEU A 51 -16.09 -32.07 -12.11
CA LEU A 51 -15.24 -30.87 -12.07
C LEU A 51 -14.38 -30.84 -10.81
N VAL A 52 -14.98 -31.12 -9.64
CA VAL A 52 -14.28 -31.13 -8.34
C VAL A 52 -13.29 -32.29 -8.24
N TYR A 53 -13.62 -33.46 -8.81
CA TYR A 53 -12.71 -34.60 -8.83
C TYR A 53 -11.52 -34.40 -9.76
N ASN A 54 -11.74 -33.87 -10.97
CA ASN A 54 -10.68 -33.64 -11.95
C ASN A 54 -9.72 -32.52 -11.50
N THR A 55 -10.23 -31.46 -10.87
CA THR A 55 -9.41 -30.33 -10.36
C THR A 55 -8.47 -30.72 -9.21
N ARG A 56 -8.81 -31.75 -8.42
CA ARG A 56 -7.97 -32.19 -7.29
C ARG A 56 -7.02 -33.35 -7.58
N THR A 57 -7.25 -34.12 -8.64
CA THR A 57 -6.49 -35.36 -8.90
C THR A 57 -5.58 -35.28 -10.12
N ASN A 58 -5.62 -34.21 -10.93
CA ASN A 58 -4.88 -34.11 -12.20
C ASN A 58 -5.08 -35.34 -13.13
N THR A 59 -6.23 -36.02 -13.02
CA THR A 59 -6.58 -37.17 -13.87
C THR A 59 -7.76 -36.84 -14.76
N THR A 60 -7.86 -37.54 -15.90
CA THR A 60 -9.00 -37.45 -16.82
C THR A 60 -9.94 -38.64 -16.60
N ALA A 61 -11.09 -38.40 -15.94
CA ALA A 61 -12.19 -39.36 -15.95
C ALA A 61 -13.04 -39.18 -17.22
N SER A 62 -13.43 -40.30 -17.86
CA SER A 62 -14.34 -40.32 -19.02
C SER A 62 -15.56 -41.19 -18.73
N VAL A 63 -16.72 -40.81 -19.26
CA VAL A 63 -18.00 -41.53 -19.11
C VAL A 63 -18.43 -42.07 -20.48
N ARG A 64 -18.86 -43.35 -20.55
CA ARG A 64 -19.36 -44.00 -21.77
C ARG A 64 -20.88 -43.80 -21.93
N LYS A 65 -21.30 -43.76 -23.20
CA LYS A 65 -22.63 -43.34 -23.66
C LYS A 65 -23.36 -44.54 -24.27
N ASP A 66 -23.89 -45.41 -23.43
CA ASP A 66 -24.86 -46.42 -23.85
C ASP A 66 -26.15 -46.38 -23.03
N ARG A 67 -26.28 -45.49 -22.03
CA ARG A 67 -27.56 -45.19 -21.34
C ARG A 67 -27.68 -43.71 -20.88
N GLY A 68 -27.76 -42.77 -21.83
CA GLY A 68 -28.21 -41.39 -21.55
C GLY A 68 -27.17 -40.38 -21.00
N GLY A 69 -25.97 -40.29 -21.61
CA GLY A 69 -24.91 -39.34 -21.22
C GLY A 69 -24.49 -38.32 -22.31
N PHE A 70 -24.11 -37.11 -21.90
CA PHE A 70 -23.58 -36.02 -22.75
C PHE A 70 -22.05 -36.12 -22.96
N CYS A 71 -21.54 -35.57 -24.08
CA CYS A 71 -20.13 -35.63 -24.49
C CYS A 71 -19.58 -34.21 -24.74
N TYR A 72 -18.30 -33.95 -24.39
CA TYR A 72 -17.60 -32.70 -24.68
C TYR A 72 -16.22 -32.97 -25.33
N ARG A 73 -15.91 -32.25 -26.42
CA ARG A 73 -14.67 -32.35 -27.24
C ARG A 73 -13.46 -31.62 -26.63
N LYS A 74 -12.26 -31.86 -27.19
CA LYS A 74 -10.93 -31.27 -26.86
C LYS A 74 -10.93 -29.74 -26.74
N GLU A 75 -11.87 -29.06 -27.41
CA GLU A 75 -12.17 -27.63 -27.28
C GLU A 75 -12.50 -27.20 -25.84
N ASN A 76 -13.02 -28.10 -25.00
CA ASN A 76 -13.35 -27.81 -23.61
C ASN A 76 -12.13 -27.82 -22.68
N MET A 77 -11.00 -28.42 -23.09
CA MET A 77 -9.72 -28.30 -22.38
C MET A 77 -9.13 -26.89 -22.56
N LEU A 78 -9.33 -26.30 -23.74
CA LEU A 78 -9.10 -24.88 -23.98
C LEU A 78 -10.05 -24.02 -23.13
N ALA A 79 -11.33 -24.36 -23.04
CA ALA A 79 -12.28 -23.64 -22.19
C ALA A 79 -11.93 -23.69 -20.69
N LEU A 80 -11.47 -24.83 -20.17
CA LEU A 80 -10.98 -24.97 -18.78
C LEU A 80 -9.68 -24.20 -18.52
N ASN A 81 -8.75 -24.14 -19.49
CA ASN A 81 -7.53 -23.32 -19.39
C ASN A 81 -7.81 -21.81 -19.56
N ILE A 82 -8.80 -21.44 -20.38
CA ILE A 82 -9.30 -20.06 -20.52
C ILE A 82 -9.98 -19.61 -19.23
N MET A 83 -10.65 -20.50 -18.51
CA MET A 83 -11.20 -20.23 -17.16
C MET A 83 -10.14 -20.24 -16.04
N SER A 84 -8.90 -20.71 -16.29
CA SER A 84 -7.86 -20.83 -15.26
C SER A 84 -6.75 -19.77 -15.34
N ARG A 85 -6.61 -19.05 -16.48
CA ARG A 85 -5.60 -17.99 -16.58
C ARG A 85 -6.13 -16.73 -15.90
N LYS A 86 -5.46 -16.31 -14.83
CA LYS A 86 -5.70 -15.01 -14.22
C LYS A 86 -5.45 -13.91 -15.24
N GLU A 87 -6.36 -12.94 -15.28
CA GLU A 87 -6.21 -11.73 -16.10
C GLU A 87 -4.90 -11.02 -15.74
N LYS A 88 -4.08 -10.73 -16.74
CA LYS A 88 -2.79 -10.05 -16.56
C LYS A 88 -2.97 -8.54 -16.56
N VAL A 89 -2.45 -7.88 -15.53
CA VAL A 89 -2.59 -6.44 -15.33
C VAL A 89 -1.23 -5.77 -15.28
N ALA A 90 -1.08 -4.66 -16.01
CA ALA A 90 0.07 -3.76 -15.89
C ALA A 90 -0.39 -2.37 -15.46
N VAL A 91 0.27 -1.79 -14.45
CA VAL A 91 -0.08 -0.49 -13.89
C VAL A 91 0.94 0.57 -14.29
N TYR A 92 0.45 1.69 -14.80
CA TYR A 92 1.21 2.83 -15.31
C TYR A 92 0.84 4.07 -14.51
N ILE A 93 1.76 4.57 -13.70
CA ILE A 93 1.54 5.71 -12.81
C ILE A 93 2.33 6.91 -13.30
N ASP A 94 1.62 7.94 -13.73
CA ASP A 94 2.20 9.25 -14.00
C ASP A 94 2.43 9.96 -12.67
N GLY A 95 3.69 10.00 -12.22
CA GLY A 95 4.04 10.50 -10.90
C GLY A 95 3.73 11.99 -10.72
N GLY A 96 3.99 12.81 -11.74
CA GLY A 96 3.73 14.24 -11.69
C GLY A 96 2.23 14.55 -11.65
N ASN A 97 1.45 13.91 -12.52
CA ASN A 97 0.00 14.06 -12.56
C ASN A 97 -0.66 13.52 -11.28
N THR A 98 -0.28 12.31 -10.87
CA THR A 98 -0.80 11.65 -9.66
C THR A 98 -0.51 12.47 -8.42
N TYR A 99 0.73 12.96 -8.25
CA TYR A 99 1.10 13.80 -7.11
C TYR A 99 0.24 15.08 -7.04
N ARG A 100 0.05 15.78 -8.16
CA ARG A 100 -0.76 16.99 -8.22
C ARG A 100 -2.21 16.72 -7.83
N ARG A 101 -2.80 15.67 -8.39
CA ARG A 101 -4.19 15.29 -8.11
C ARG A 101 -4.41 14.84 -6.67
N LEU A 102 -3.48 14.05 -6.10
CA LEU A 102 -3.55 13.68 -4.69
C LEU A 102 -3.41 14.92 -3.78
N LYS A 103 -2.54 15.87 -4.13
CA LYS A 103 -2.39 17.13 -3.40
C LYS A 103 -3.67 17.98 -3.39
N GLU A 104 -4.37 18.08 -4.52
CA GLU A 104 -5.68 18.74 -4.62
C GLU A 104 -6.72 18.10 -3.67
N LEU A 105 -6.63 16.79 -3.43
CA LEU A 105 -7.47 16.07 -2.47
C LEU A 105 -7.03 16.21 -1.00
N GLY A 106 -5.94 16.92 -0.72
CA GLY A 106 -5.35 16.99 0.62
C GLY A 106 -4.67 15.68 1.05
N ILE A 107 -4.22 14.87 0.10
CA ILE A 107 -3.54 13.58 0.31
C ILE A 107 -2.04 13.72 -0.06
N PRO A 108 -1.12 13.20 0.78
CA PRO A 108 -1.36 12.70 2.11
C PRO A 108 -1.68 13.82 3.10
N GLN A 109 -2.43 13.48 4.13
CA GLN A 109 -2.72 14.32 5.28
C GLN A 109 -1.44 14.55 6.10
N LYS A 110 -1.48 15.52 7.03
CA LYS A 110 -0.33 15.83 7.90
C LYS A 110 0.13 14.55 8.63
N PHE A 111 1.44 14.33 8.62
CA PHE A 111 2.10 13.14 9.16
C PHE A 111 1.76 11.81 8.47
N ALA A 112 1.13 11.83 7.30
CA ALA A 112 0.94 10.65 6.48
C ALA A 112 1.89 10.60 5.28
N ARG A 113 2.07 9.38 4.76
CA ARG A 113 2.56 9.12 3.41
C ARG A 113 1.53 8.31 2.64
N PHE A 114 1.41 8.56 1.35
CA PHE A 114 0.57 7.74 0.48
C PHE A 114 1.22 6.37 0.26
N ASP A 115 0.43 5.32 0.39
CA ASP A 115 0.81 3.92 0.20
C ASP A 115 0.46 3.50 -1.22
N TYR A 116 1.42 3.71 -2.13
CA TYR A 116 1.26 3.34 -3.54
C TYR A 116 1.07 1.83 -3.71
N SER A 117 1.73 1.00 -2.91
CA SER A 117 1.61 -0.45 -3.00
C SER A 117 0.21 -0.92 -2.64
N SER A 118 -0.33 -0.48 -1.50
CA SER A 118 -1.69 -0.81 -1.09
C SER A 118 -2.74 -0.30 -2.09
N PHE A 119 -2.51 0.89 -2.67
CA PHE A 119 -3.40 1.39 -3.72
C PHE A 119 -3.34 0.53 -4.99
N VAL A 120 -2.15 0.17 -5.45
CA VAL A 120 -1.98 -0.73 -6.62
C VAL A 120 -2.63 -2.10 -6.35
N GLU A 121 -2.41 -2.69 -5.18
CA GLU A 121 -3.03 -3.96 -4.79
C GLU A 121 -4.57 -3.87 -4.82
N HIS A 122 -5.14 -2.78 -4.31
CA HIS A 122 -6.58 -2.54 -4.38
C HIS A 122 -7.08 -2.38 -5.82
N LEU A 123 -6.32 -1.71 -6.69
CA LEU A 123 -6.69 -1.54 -8.09
C LEU A 123 -6.67 -2.88 -8.84
N VAL A 124 -5.66 -3.71 -8.59
CA VAL A 124 -5.47 -5.01 -9.23
C VAL A 124 -6.48 -6.06 -8.72
N GLY A 125 -6.76 -6.12 -7.43
CA GLY A 125 -7.62 -7.15 -6.84
C GLY A 125 -7.02 -8.56 -7.01
N ASP A 126 -7.84 -9.54 -7.40
CA ASP A 126 -7.41 -10.95 -7.53
C ASP A 126 -6.63 -11.28 -8.81
N ARG A 127 -6.45 -10.28 -9.68
CA ARG A 127 -5.78 -10.39 -10.99
C ARG A 127 -4.27 -10.53 -10.85
N GLU A 128 -3.61 -11.01 -11.89
CA GLU A 128 -2.15 -11.18 -11.90
C GLU A 128 -1.46 -9.86 -12.22
N LEU A 129 -0.77 -9.26 -11.24
CA LEU A 129 0.04 -8.05 -11.46
C LEU A 129 1.34 -8.41 -12.18
N ILE A 130 1.48 -8.01 -13.44
CA ILE A 130 2.69 -8.22 -14.25
C ILE A 130 3.74 -7.14 -14.01
N SER A 131 3.32 -5.88 -13.87
CA SER A 131 4.23 -4.79 -13.54
C SER A 131 3.50 -3.59 -12.92
N LYS A 132 4.19 -2.87 -12.03
CA LYS A 132 3.77 -1.55 -11.53
C LYS A 132 4.88 -0.54 -11.79
N ARG A 133 4.61 0.42 -12.69
CA ARG A 133 5.60 1.34 -13.24
C ARG A 133 5.31 2.76 -12.78
N GLN A 134 6.32 3.44 -12.22
CA GLN A 134 6.24 4.83 -11.80
C GLN A 134 7.03 5.71 -12.76
N TYR A 135 6.37 6.59 -13.50
CA TYR A 135 7.01 7.53 -14.42
C TYR A 135 7.20 8.87 -13.72
N ILE A 136 8.43 9.38 -13.69
CA ILE A 136 8.76 10.56 -12.89
C ILE A 136 10.00 11.30 -13.42
N GLY A 137 9.92 12.62 -13.46
CA GLY A 137 11.04 13.51 -13.74
C GLY A 137 12.01 13.59 -12.58
N ILE A 138 13.31 13.52 -12.88
CA ILE A 138 14.37 13.63 -11.88
C ILE A 138 14.70 15.10 -11.57
N VAL A 139 14.60 15.45 -10.29
CA VAL A 139 15.02 16.73 -9.73
C VAL A 139 16.53 16.81 -9.74
N LYS A 140 17.06 17.98 -10.11
CA LYS A 140 18.49 18.27 -10.05
C LYS A 140 18.74 19.50 -9.19
N ASN A 141 19.88 19.49 -8.52
CA ASN A 141 20.39 20.69 -7.86
C ASN A 141 21.15 21.52 -8.91
N ILE A 142 20.49 22.52 -9.50
CA ILE A 142 21.08 23.37 -10.55
C ILE A 142 21.65 24.67 -9.96
N ASP A 143 21.02 25.19 -8.90
CA ASP A 143 21.39 26.46 -8.28
C ASP A 143 22.31 26.30 -7.07
N ASN A 144 22.71 25.08 -6.74
CA ASN A 144 23.50 24.71 -5.56
C ASN A 144 22.88 25.18 -4.23
N SER A 145 21.56 25.37 -4.19
CA SER A 145 20.87 25.78 -2.96
C SER A 145 20.62 24.60 -2.02
N GLU A 146 20.66 24.85 -0.70
CA GLU A 146 20.28 23.85 0.31
C GLU A 146 18.87 23.29 0.09
N LYS A 147 17.97 24.15 -0.42
CA LYS A 147 16.60 23.77 -0.78
C LYS A 147 16.60 22.74 -1.91
N ALA A 148 17.33 22.99 -2.99
CA ALA A 148 17.42 22.07 -4.12
C ALA A 148 18.11 20.76 -3.73
N GLU A 149 19.18 20.81 -2.92
CA GLU A 149 19.78 19.61 -2.35
C GLU A 149 18.78 18.79 -1.53
N LYS A 150 17.99 19.45 -0.67
CA LYS A 150 16.96 18.78 0.12
C LYS A 150 15.93 18.11 -0.77
N MET A 151 15.49 18.77 -1.84
CA MET A 151 14.55 18.19 -2.80
C MET A 151 15.13 16.95 -3.49
N VAL A 152 16.40 16.98 -3.90
CA VAL A 152 17.09 15.80 -4.47
C VAL A 152 17.14 14.66 -3.45
N ARG A 153 17.56 14.93 -2.21
CA ARG A 153 17.62 13.91 -1.14
C ARG A 153 16.26 13.31 -0.84
N ASP A 154 15.22 14.14 -0.75
CA ASP A 154 13.85 13.70 -0.46
C ASP A 154 13.28 12.86 -1.62
N GLN A 155 13.52 13.26 -2.87
CA GLN A 155 13.10 12.47 -4.03
C GLN A 155 13.85 11.13 -4.08
N GLN A 156 15.15 11.10 -3.84
CA GLN A 156 15.93 9.86 -3.84
C GLN A 156 15.37 8.87 -2.81
N LYS A 157 15.11 9.33 -1.57
CA LYS A 157 14.49 8.50 -0.52
C LYS A 157 13.13 7.95 -0.94
N PHE A 158 12.30 8.76 -1.61
CA PHE A 158 11.01 8.33 -2.12
C PHE A 158 11.16 7.24 -3.19
N LEU A 159 12.05 7.45 -4.17
CA LEU A 159 12.29 6.49 -5.25
C LEU A 159 12.86 5.17 -4.74
N ASP A 160 13.78 5.21 -3.78
CA ASP A 160 14.35 3.99 -3.20
C ASP A 160 13.30 3.21 -2.41
N GLY A 161 12.39 3.90 -1.71
CA GLY A 161 11.22 3.26 -1.09
C GLY A 161 10.35 2.53 -2.11
N LEU A 162 10.02 3.19 -3.23
CA LEU A 162 9.24 2.55 -4.30
C LEU A 162 9.96 1.34 -4.92
N LYS A 163 11.28 1.40 -5.14
CA LYS A 163 12.06 0.27 -5.66
C LYS A 163 12.02 -0.93 -4.72
N VAL A 164 12.20 -0.70 -3.41
CA VAL A 164 12.09 -1.75 -2.38
C VAL A 164 10.70 -2.38 -2.40
N GLU A 165 9.66 -1.59 -2.65
CA GLU A 165 8.29 -2.06 -2.81
C GLU A 165 8.02 -2.72 -4.18
N GLY A 166 9.01 -2.87 -5.06
CA GLY A 166 8.90 -3.57 -6.34
C GLY A 166 8.35 -2.72 -7.49
N PHE A 167 8.43 -1.39 -7.41
CA PHE A 167 8.10 -0.52 -8.53
C PHE A 167 9.25 -0.41 -9.54
N ASP A 168 8.91 -0.49 -10.82
CA ASP A 168 9.80 -0.17 -11.93
C ASP A 168 9.78 1.34 -12.20
N ILE A 169 10.88 2.01 -11.87
CA ILE A 169 10.98 3.47 -11.98
C ILE A 169 11.41 3.87 -13.38
N LYS A 170 10.55 4.63 -14.07
CA LYS A 170 10.79 5.18 -15.40
C LYS A 170 11.17 6.65 -15.30
N TYR A 171 12.46 6.91 -15.38
CA TYR A 171 12.99 8.27 -15.29
C TYR A 171 12.68 9.09 -16.55
N GLY A 172 12.15 10.29 -16.33
CA GLY A 172 12.10 11.41 -17.26
C GLY A 172 13.03 12.54 -16.82
N LYS A 173 12.93 13.71 -17.45
CA LYS A 173 13.79 14.87 -17.15
C LYS A 173 12.95 16.04 -16.61
N ILE A 174 13.53 16.81 -15.70
CA ILE A 174 13.02 18.14 -15.34
C ILE A 174 13.89 19.18 -16.05
N MET A 175 13.25 20.08 -16.78
CA MET A 175 13.86 21.22 -17.45
C MET A 175 13.60 22.49 -16.65
N TYR A 176 14.61 23.35 -16.58
CA TYR A 176 14.58 24.61 -15.85
C TYR A 176 14.88 25.71 -16.87
N ASP A 177 13.86 26.46 -17.26
CA ASP A 177 13.95 27.45 -18.35
C ASP A 177 13.35 28.78 -17.90
N GLY A 178 14.20 29.78 -17.66
CA GLY A 178 13.78 31.14 -17.29
C GLY A 178 12.86 31.22 -16.07
N GLY A 179 13.02 30.32 -15.08
CA GLY A 179 12.15 30.21 -13.89
C GLY A 179 10.97 29.24 -14.03
N ASN A 180 10.69 28.71 -15.23
CA ASN A 180 9.72 27.66 -15.43
C ASN A 180 10.35 26.28 -15.22
N ILE A 181 9.76 25.50 -14.31
CA ILE A 181 10.13 24.11 -14.09
C ILE A 181 9.13 23.23 -14.83
N ARG A 182 9.59 22.43 -15.80
CA ARG A 182 8.73 21.56 -16.61
C ARG A 182 9.29 20.15 -16.68
N GLU A 183 8.44 19.17 -16.44
CA GLU A 183 8.76 17.77 -16.72
C GLU A 183 8.72 17.52 -18.23
N LYS A 184 9.67 16.74 -18.76
CA LYS A 184 9.74 16.35 -20.17
C LYS A 184 9.96 14.86 -20.34
N GLY A 185 9.21 14.26 -21.26
CA GLY A 185 9.39 12.90 -21.75
C GLY A 185 8.83 11.80 -20.85
N VAL A 186 8.14 12.16 -19.76
CA VAL A 186 7.43 11.20 -18.90
C VAL A 186 6.19 10.66 -19.62
N ASP A 187 5.37 11.57 -20.12
CA ASP A 187 4.20 11.37 -20.99
C ASP A 187 4.50 10.47 -22.19
N ILE A 188 5.53 10.81 -22.97
CA ILE A 188 5.93 10.05 -24.16
C ILE A 188 6.36 8.63 -23.78
N LYS A 189 7.17 8.50 -22.71
CA LYS A 189 7.66 7.20 -22.27
C LYS A 189 6.54 6.30 -21.76
N LEU A 190 5.57 6.86 -21.03
CA LEU A 190 4.38 6.15 -20.60
C LEU A 190 3.56 5.68 -21.80
N ALA A 191 3.27 6.58 -22.75
CA ALA A 191 2.52 6.26 -23.96
C ALA A 191 3.18 5.14 -24.78
N VAL A 192 4.50 5.20 -24.97
CA VAL A 192 5.27 4.18 -25.69
C VAL A 192 5.24 2.84 -24.96
N ASP A 193 5.54 2.81 -23.66
CA ASP A 193 5.52 1.57 -22.87
C ASP A 193 4.12 0.93 -22.82
N LEU A 194 3.06 1.74 -22.81
CA LEU A 194 1.68 1.29 -22.87
C LEU A 194 1.40 0.58 -24.20
N VAL A 195 1.77 1.20 -25.33
CA VAL A 195 1.59 0.65 -26.68
C VAL A 195 2.42 -0.60 -26.92
N ILE A 196 3.69 -0.61 -26.48
CA ILE A 196 4.57 -1.79 -26.55
C ILE A 196 3.95 -2.93 -25.74
N GLY A 197 3.52 -2.69 -24.50
CA GLY A 197 2.94 -3.74 -23.68
C GLY A 197 1.66 -4.35 -24.27
N ALA A 198 0.83 -3.54 -24.95
CA ALA A 198 -0.32 -4.07 -25.68
C ALA A 198 0.09 -4.87 -26.92
N THR A 199 1.09 -4.39 -27.67
CA THR A 199 1.58 -5.00 -28.91
C THR A 199 2.24 -6.35 -28.65
N ASP A 200 3.05 -6.42 -27.60
CA ASP A 200 3.80 -7.61 -27.20
C ASP A 200 2.99 -8.55 -26.29
N ASN A 201 1.69 -8.26 -26.13
CA ASN A 201 0.76 -9.08 -25.36
C ASN A 201 1.18 -9.29 -23.89
N LEU A 202 1.83 -8.28 -23.28
CA LEU A 202 2.35 -8.36 -21.91
C LEU A 202 1.24 -8.32 -20.85
N TYR A 203 0.12 -7.68 -21.17
CA TYR A 203 -1.04 -7.56 -20.30
C TYR A 203 -2.35 -7.79 -21.07
N ASP A 204 -3.39 -8.16 -20.34
CA ASP A 204 -4.77 -8.21 -20.82
C ASP A 204 -5.47 -6.86 -20.54
N THR A 205 -5.17 -6.26 -19.38
CA THR A 205 -5.64 -4.94 -18.96
C THR A 205 -4.50 -4.02 -18.53
N ALA A 206 -4.50 -2.78 -19.04
CA ALA A 206 -3.65 -1.72 -18.50
C ALA A 206 -4.44 -0.84 -17.53
N ILE A 207 -3.84 -0.50 -16.38
CA ILE A 207 -4.38 0.51 -15.46
C ILE A 207 -3.52 1.76 -15.60
N VAL A 208 -4.12 2.86 -16.04
CA VAL A 208 -3.43 4.15 -16.24
C VAL A 208 -3.89 5.14 -15.17
N ILE A 209 -2.96 5.55 -14.32
CA ILE A 209 -3.14 6.57 -13.30
C ILE A 209 -2.55 7.89 -13.83
N SER A 210 -3.33 8.56 -14.69
CA SER A 210 -3.05 9.90 -15.19
C SER A 210 -4.31 10.49 -15.79
N SER A 211 -4.57 11.77 -15.55
CA SER A 211 -5.63 12.52 -16.22
C SER A 211 -5.13 13.33 -17.42
N ASP A 212 -3.91 13.06 -17.88
CA ASP A 212 -3.32 13.73 -19.04
C ASP A 212 -3.94 13.22 -20.36
N THR A 213 -4.57 14.14 -21.10
CA THR A 213 -5.24 13.84 -22.37
C THR A 213 -4.29 13.56 -23.51
N ASP A 214 -3.00 13.90 -23.38
CA ASP A 214 -1.99 13.61 -24.41
C ASP A 214 -1.74 12.10 -24.58
N LEU A 215 -2.20 11.28 -23.61
CA LEU A 215 -2.19 9.82 -23.68
C LEU A 215 -3.32 9.23 -24.54
N ILE A 216 -4.34 10.01 -24.92
CA ILE A 216 -5.51 9.53 -25.67
C ILE A 216 -5.13 8.79 -26.96
N PRO A 217 -4.17 9.24 -27.80
CA PRO A 217 -3.77 8.50 -28.99
C PRO A 217 -3.27 7.08 -28.68
N ALA A 218 -2.46 6.93 -27.62
CA ALA A 218 -1.98 5.62 -27.16
C ALA A 218 -3.13 4.75 -26.63
N ILE A 219 -4.03 5.33 -25.82
CA ILE A 219 -5.21 4.64 -25.30
C ILE A 219 -6.11 4.14 -26.45
N LYS A 220 -6.37 4.99 -27.45
CA LYS A 220 -7.14 4.61 -28.64
C LYS A 220 -6.51 3.43 -29.36
N TYR A 221 -5.19 3.43 -29.53
CA TYR A 221 -4.48 2.31 -30.16
C TYR A 221 -4.63 1.01 -29.35
N VAL A 222 -4.42 1.07 -28.04
CA VAL A 222 -4.54 -0.07 -27.11
C VAL A 222 -5.95 -0.67 -27.15
N CYS A 223 -6.98 0.17 -26.99
CA CYS A 223 -8.37 -0.27 -26.94
C CYS A 223 -8.89 -0.70 -28.33
N LYS A 224 -8.67 0.11 -29.37
CA LYS A 224 -9.33 -0.07 -30.67
C LYS A 224 -8.55 -0.99 -31.61
N ALA A 225 -7.23 -0.86 -31.67
CA ALA A 225 -6.39 -1.65 -32.56
C ALA A 225 -5.93 -2.96 -31.91
N LYS A 226 -5.46 -2.91 -30.65
CA LYS A 226 -4.96 -4.10 -29.93
C LYS A 226 -6.02 -4.85 -29.13
N LYS A 227 -7.24 -4.29 -29.04
CA LYS A 227 -8.38 -4.91 -28.34
C LYS A 227 -8.04 -5.29 -26.88
N LYS A 228 -7.18 -4.51 -26.24
CA LYS A 228 -6.85 -4.63 -24.82
C LYS A 228 -7.81 -3.77 -23.99
N SER A 229 -8.05 -4.17 -22.75
CA SER A 229 -8.82 -3.36 -21.82
C SER A 229 -7.92 -2.28 -21.20
N LEU A 230 -8.47 -1.10 -20.96
CA LEU A 230 -7.78 -0.02 -20.27
C LEU A 230 -8.65 0.59 -19.19
N GLU A 231 -8.16 0.56 -17.95
CA GLU A 231 -8.75 1.26 -16.82
C GLU A 231 -8.12 2.63 -16.65
N TYR A 232 -8.93 3.68 -16.68
CA TYR A 232 -8.51 5.03 -16.32
C TYR A 232 -8.76 5.26 -14.82
N ILE A 233 -7.73 5.68 -14.09
CA ILE A 233 -7.83 6.07 -12.68
C ILE A 233 -7.78 7.59 -12.57
N GLY A 234 -8.91 8.18 -12.20
CA GLY A 234 -9.08 9.60 -11.92
C GLY A 234 -9.27 9.90 -10.44
N PHE A 235 -9.13 11.18 -10.07
CA PHE A 235 -9.25 11.64 -8.69
C PHE A 235 -10.13 12.89 -8.60
N GLY A 236 -10.94 12.97 -7.54
CA GLY A 236 -11.73 14.14 -7.19
C GLY A 236 -12.95 14.39 -8.07
N SER A 237 -13.49 15.61 -7.97
CA SER A 237 -14.75 16.02 -8.62
C SER A 237 -14.60 16.39 -10.10
N SER A 238 -13.37 16.53 -10.60
CA SER A 238 -13.09 16.97 -11.97
C SER A 238 -12.16 15.99 -12.70
N PRO A 239 -12.61 14.73 -12.93
CA PRO A 239 -11.86 13.76 -13.72
C PRO A 239 -11.82 14.17 -15.20
N SER A 240 -10.87 13.63 -15.95
CA SER A 240 -10.73 13.95 -17.38
C SER A 240 -11.81 13.25 -18.21
N LEU A 241 -12.77 14.03 -18.73
CA LEU A 241 -13.84 13.52 -19.60
C LEU A 241 -13.29 12.85 -20.87
N GLY A 242 -12.17 13.35 -21.40
CA GLY A 242 -11.50 12.75 -22.56
C GLY A 242 -10.95 11.37 -22.24
N MET A 243 -10.33 11.20 -21.07
CA MET A 243 -9.83 9.90 -20.62
C MET A 243 -10.98 8.92 -20.35
N ILE A 244 -12.04 9.39 -19.69
CA ILE A 244 -13.26 8.60 -19.44
C ILE A 244 -13.82 8.05 -20.75
N LYS A 245 -13.99 8.92 -21.75
CA LYS A 245 -14.58 8.58 -23.05
C LYS A 245 -13.81 7.51 -23.81
N GLU A 246 -12.47 7.52 -23.73
CA GLU A 246 -11.62 6.67 -24.56
C GLU A 246 -11.09 5.43 -23.82
N SER A 247 -11.16 5.41 -22.48
CA SER A 247 -10.88 4.23 -21.65
C SER A 247 -11.97 3.17 -21.76
N SER A 248 -11.62 1.92 -21.46
CA SER A 248 -12.61 0.83 -21.35
C SER A 248 -13.41 0.94 -20.05
N ILE A 249 -12.73 1.28 -18.95
CA ILE A 249 -13.32 1.32 -17.61
C ILE A 249 -12.78 2.56 -16.86
N PRO A 250 -13.58 3.60 -16.66
CA PRO A 250 -13.20 4.72 -15.80
C PRO A 250 -13.47 4.38 -14.32
N ARG A 251 -12.50 4.66 -13.45
CA ARG A 251 -12.63 4.59 -11.98
C ARG A 251 -12.17 5.91 -11.40
N VAL A 252 -13.06 6.59 -10.68
CA VAL A 252 -12.77 7.91 -10.10
C VAL A 252 -12.86 7.81 -8.58
N PHE A 253 -11.80 8.26 -7.92
CA PHE A 253 -11.66 8.16 -6.47
C PHE A 253 -11.82 9.53 -5.79
N SER A 254 -12.69 9.59 -4.78
CA SER A 254 -12.84 10.76 -3.93
C SER A 254 -11.74 10.86 -2.87
N ASN A 255 -11.67 11.97 -2.15
CA ASN A 255 -10.79 12.09 -0.98
C ASN A 255 -11.08 11.01 0.06
N ILE A 256 -12.35 10.67 0.30
CA ILE A 256 -12.77 9.65 1.29
C ILE A 256 -12.22 8.27 0.89
N ASP A 257 -12.28 7.92 -0.39
CA ASP A 257 -11.76 6.65 -0.89
C ASP A 257 -10.23 6.54 -0.72
N MET A 258 -9.53 7.68 -0.77
CA MET A 258 -8.08 7.74 -0.68
C MET A 258 -7.55 7.74 0.75
N VAL A 259 -8.40 7.99 1.76
CA VAL A 259 -7.93 8.09 3.15
C VAL A 259 -7.25 6.80 3.62
N LYS A 260 -7.77 5.64 3.22
CA LYS A 260 -7.29 4.31 3.61
C LYS A 260 -5.92 3.93 3.03
N PHE A 261 -5.45 4.62 1.98
CA PHE A 261 -4.13 4.38 1.37
C PHE A 261 -3.06 5.30 1.94
N GLN A 262 -3.15 5.59 3.23
CA GLN A 262 -2.21 6.45 3.93
C GLN A 262 -1.63 5.71 5.12
N ARG A 263 -0.30 5.76 5.24
CA ARG A 263 0.40 5.33 6.44
C ARG A 263 0.69 6.55 7.29
N PHE A 264 0.20 6.57 8.53
CA PHE A 264 0.48 7.64 9.48
C PHE A 264 1.75 7.35 10.26
N TYR A 265 2.43 8.42 10.63
CA TYR A 265 3.66 8.38 11.41
C TYR A 265 3.57 9.36 12.56
N TYR A 266 4.22 9.03 13.66
CA TYR A 266 4.50 9.98 14.72
C TYR A 266 5.83 10.69 14.43
N ARG A 267 5.92 11.95 14.84
CA ARG A 267 7.15 12.73 14.81
C ARG A 267 7.35 13.47 16.12
N GLY A 268 8.60 13.53 16.53
CA GLY A 268 9.00 14.15 17.79
C GLY A 268 10.49 14.46 17.80
N VAL A 269 10.96 15.01 18.93
CA VAL A 269 12.38 15.26 19.15
C VAL A 269 12.81 14.54 20.41
N VAL A 270 13.85 13.72 20.31
CA VAL A 270 14.50 13.08 21.46
C VAL A 270 15.88 13.70 21.62
N ILE A 271 16.23 14.07 22.85
CA ILE A 271 17.56 14.54 23.21
C ILE A 271 18.39 13.31 23.58
N GLU A 272 19.49 13.05 22.90
CA GLU A 272 20.31 11.85 23.13
C GLU A 272 20.85 11.78 24.57
N GLU A 273 21.23 12.93 25.12
CA GLU A 273 21.73 13.05 26.49
C GLU A 273 20.65 12.86 27.56
N SER A 274 19.36 12.80 27.19
CA SER A 274 18.28 12.47 28.13
C SER A 274 18.08 10.97 28.33
N LEU A 275 18.84 10.11 27.62
CA LEU A 275 18.70 8.66 27.66
C LEU A 275 19.84 8.00 28.45
N GLU A 276 19.52 7.09 29.37
CA GLU A 276 20.50 6.19 30.00
C GLU A 276 21.10 5.21 28.98
N ASN A 277 20.23 4.65 28.12
CA ASN A 277 20.63 3.73 27.05
C ASN A 277 20.26 4.30 25.68
N LYS A 278 21.29 4.71 24.95
CA LYS A 278 21.16 5.31 23.60
C LYS A 278 20.78 4.28 22.53
N ASP A 279 20.89 2.98 22.81
CA ASP A 279 20.55 1.93 21.85
C ASP A 279 19.08 1.93 21.46
N VAL A 280 18.20 2.51 22.28
CA VAL A 280 16.78 2.73 21.94
C VAL A 280 16.62 3.49 20.62
N LEU A 281 17.58 4.36 20.26
CA LEU A 281 17.53 5.12 19.01
C LEU A 281 17.88 4.30 17.77
N LYS A 282 18.52 3.13 17.91
CA LYS A 282 18.92 2.28 16.77
C LYS A 282 17.72 1.73 16.00
N ASP A 283 16.63 1.45 16.71
CA ASP A 283 15.39 0.92 16.14
C ASP A 283 14.41 2.03 15.68
N ILE A 284 14.78 3.30 15.88
CA ILE A 284 13.95 4.45 15.56
C ILE A 284 14.53 5.17 14.35
N LYS A 285 13.68 5.50 13.36
CA LYS A 285 14.13 6.23 12.18
C LYS A 285 14.42 7.69 12.52
N ILE A 286 15.69 8.08 12.47
CA ILE A 286 16.13 9.46 12.64
C ILE A 286 16.03 10.20 11.29
N LEU A 287 15.28 11.31 11.26
CA LEU A 287 15.12 12.16 10.09
C LEU A 287 16.17 13.26 10.00
N LYS A 288 16.55 13.82 11.15
CA LYS A 288 17.49 14.94 11.29
C LYS A 288 18.15 14.88 12.67
N THR A 289 19.42 15.25 12.73
CA THR A 289 20.14 15.49 13.99
C THR A 289 20.59 16.95 14.01
N LYS A 290 20.38 17.65 15.13
CA LYS A 290 20.91 18.99 15.41
C LYS A 290 21.67 18.91 16.73
N THR A 291 22.87 19.45 16.78
CA THR A 291 23.67 19.53 18.01
C THR A 291 23.92 20.98 18.38
N GLU A 292 23.83 21.30 19.67
CA GLU A 292 24.18 22.63 20.19
C GLU A 292 24.75 22.56 21.60
N PRO A 293 25.68 23.47 21.99
CA PRO A 293 26.22 23.52 23.33
C PRO A 293 25.16 23.97 24.34
N VAL A 294 25.27 23.46 25.57
CA VAL A 294 24.32 23.79 26.65
C VAL A 294 24.45 25.25 27.05
N LYS A 295 23.31 25.94 27.13
CA LYS A 295 23.18 27.32 27.59
C LYS A 295 22.46 27.35 28.94
N GLU A 296 22.58 28.44 29.68
CA GLU A 296 21.91 28.60 30.98
C GLU A 296 20.38 28.38 30.90
N LYS A 297 19.75 28.81 29.80
CA LYS A 297 18.32 28.59 29.51
C LYS A 297 17.92 27.12 29.41
N HIS A 298 18.86 26.19 29.20
CA HIS A 298 18.55 24.76 29.11
C HIS A 298 18.37 24.12 30.49
N LYS A 299 18.86 24.74 31.58
CA LYS A 299 18.81 24.23 32.96
C LYS A 299 19.33 22.79 33.12
N THR A 300 20.35 22.44 32.33
CA THR A 300 20.95 21.10 32.25
C THR A 300 22.48 21.19 32.40
N SER A 301 22.96 21.82 33.47
CA SER A 301 24.40 22.11 33.69
C SER A 301 25.30 20.88 33.79
N TRP A 302 24.73 19.68 33.98
CA TRP A 302 25.44 18.40 34.04
C TRP A 302 25.80 17.82 32.67
N VAL A 303 25.28 18.38 31.57
CA VAL A 303 25.61 17.97 30.20
C VAL A 303 26.29 19.12 29.45
N LYS A 304 27.16 18.76 28.49
CA LYS A 304 27.95 19.74 27.72
C LYS A 304 27.21 20.26 26.48
N GLN A 305 26.31 19.45 25.93
CA GLN A 305 25.60 19.73 24.69
C GLN A 305 24.24 19.01 24.69
N TRP A 306 23.36 19.44 23.79
CA TRP A 306 22.14 18.73 23.42
C TRP A 306 22.26 18.22 21.99
N THR A 307 22.07 16.93 21.81
CA THR A 307 21.98 16.24 20.52
C THR A 307 20.52 15.88 20.26
N MET A 308 19.85 16.69 19.44
CA MET A 308 18.42 16.56 19.17
C MET A 308 18.18 15.73 17.90
N HIS A 309 17.58 14.56 18.06
CA HIS A 309 17.13 13.70 16.97
C HIS A 309 15.65 13.95 16.67
N THR A 310 15.35 14.47 15.48
CA THR A 310 13.98 14.42 14.95
C THR A 310 13.69 13.00 14.51
N ILE A 311 12.78 12.33 15.21
CA ILE A 311 12.44 10.93 14.97
C ILE A 311 11.14 10.79 14.18
N GLU A 312 11.00 9.65 13.50
CA GLU A 312 9.78 9.23 12.82
C GLU A 312 9.45 7.79 13.20
N ILE A 313 8.25 7.57 13.75
CA ILE A 313 7.80 6.26 14.23
C ILE A 313 6.56 5.87 13.43
N LYS A 314 6.48 4.62 12.99
CA LYS A 314 5.24 4.11 12.38
C LYS A 314 4.13 4.02 13.41
N GLU A 315 2.88 4.25 13.01
CA GLU A 315 1.74 4.23 13.94
C GLU A 315 1.66 2.93 14.75
N GLU A 316 1.89 1.77 14.11
CA GLU A 316 1.88 0.46 14.78
C GLU A 316 2.97 0.26 15.85
N ASN A 317 4.02 1.08 15.84
CA ASN A 317 5.16 0.98 16.77
C ASN A 317 5.14 2.05 17.86
N ALA A 318 4.15 2.95 17.86
CA ALA A 318 4.14 4.13 18.71
C ALA A 318 4.13 3.79 20.21
N ASP A 319 3.24 2.90 20.64
CA ASP A 319 3.14 2.53 22.06
C ASP A 319 4.42 1.83 22.55
N LYS A 320 4.98 0.91 21.74
CA LYS A 320 6.27 0.24 22.04
C LYS A 320 7.41 1.25 22.21
N VAL A 321 7.52 2.23 21.30
CA VAL A 321 8.58 3.24 21.38
C VAL A 321 8.37 4.16 22.59
N ALA A 322 7.12 4.50 22.93
CA ALA A 322 6.82 5.28 24.13
C ALA A 322 7.28 4.55 25.40
N GLU A 323 7.02 3.25 25.51
CA GLU A 323 7.46 2.40 26.61
C GLU A 323 8.99 2.29 26.69
N GLN A 324 9.66 2.11 25.55
CA GLN A 324 11.12 2.08 25.50
C GLN A 324 11.73 3.40 25.97
N LEU A 325 11.22 4.54 25.52
CA LEU A 325 11.70 5.85 25.97
C LEU A 325 11.42 6.04 27.46
N ASN A 326 10.22 5.71 27.94
CA ASN A 326 9.84 5.80 29.35
C ASN A 326 10.80 5.05 30.29
N GLN A 327 11.27 3.87 29.89
CA GLN A 327 12.16 3.02 30.68
C GLN A 327 13.63 3.47 30.63
N ASN A 328 14.03 4.17 29.57
CA ASN A 328 15.43 4.52 29.30
C ASN A 328 15.72 6.01 29.44
N LEU A 329 14.76 6.85 29.83
CA LEU A 329 15.05 8.23 30.26
C LEU A 329 15.93 8.23 31.51
N ASP A 330 16.88 9.16 31.57
CA ASP A 330 17.78 9.38 32.70
C ASP A 330 17.01 9.49 34.01
N LYS A 331 17.37 8.62 34.97
CA LYS A 331 16.67 8.53 36.26
C LYS A 331 17.15 9.55 37.29
N LYS A 332 18.29 10.19 37.04
CA LYS A 332 18.91 11.14 37.98
C LYS A 332 18.40 12.56 37.79
N HIS A 333 17.98 12.90 36.58
CA HIS A 333 17.56 14.26 36.22
C HIS A 333 16.23 14.26 35.48
N SER A 334 15.55 15.40 35.51
CA SER A 334 14.20 15.52 34.99
C SER A 334 14.21 15.80 33.50
N TRP A 335 13.75 14.81 32.73
CA TRP A 335 13.63 14.88 31.28
C TRP A 335 12.25 14.43 30.81
N TYR A 336 11.91 14.84 29.59
CA TYR A 336 10.80 14.26 28.85
C TYR A 336 11.17 14.10 27.38
N ALA A 337 10.51 13.16 26.72
CA ALA A 337 10.47 13.04 25.28
C ALA A 337 9.02 13.14 24.81
N ASP A 338 8.80 13.71 23.63
CA ASP A 338 7.48 13.80 23.06
C ASP A 338 7.47 13.45 21.58
N PHE A 339 6.38 12.85 21.13
CA PHE A 339 6.10 12.68 19.72
C PHE A 339 4.60 12.66 19.44
N LYS A 340 4.18 13.22 18.30
CA LYS A 340 2.77 13.31 17.91
C LYS A 340 2.52 12.94 16.47
N ASN A 341 1.33 12.45 16.21
CA ASN A 341 0.75 12.40 14.87
C ASN A 341 -0.41 13.41 14.81
N LYS A 342 -1.36 13.24 13.88
CA LYS A 342 -2.52 14.14 13.77
C LYS A 342 -3.66 13.82 14.75
N TYR A 343 -3.58 12.71 15.48
CA TYR A 343 -4.63 12.23 16.39
C TYR A 343 -4.18 12.26 17.84
N TYR A 344 -2.96 11.83 18.13
CA TYR A 344 -2.45 11.65 19.48
C TYR A 344 -1.09 12.30 19.66
N HIS A 345 -0.82 12.74 20.89
CA HIS A 345 0.47 13.22 21.35
C HIS A 345 0.92 12.38 22.55
N PHE A 346 2.06 11.72 22.41
CA PHE A 346 2.73 11.05 23.51
C PHE A 346 3.68 12.02 24.19
N ILE A 347 3.50 12.20 25.50
CA ILE A 347 4.41 12.94 26.37
C ILE A 347 4.94 11.94 27.39
N ILE A 348 6.24 11.71 27.36
CA ILE A 348 6.89 10.59 28.02
C ILE A 348 7.87 11.14 29.04
N TYR A 349 7.55 10.94 30.30
CA TYR A 349 8.46 11.15 31.43
C TYR A 349 9.02 9.81 31.87
N GLN A 350 10.02 9.82 32.74
CA GLN A 350 10.43 8.61 33.44
C GLN A 350 9.26 8.10 34.32
N GLY A 351 8.89 6.83 34.18
CA GLY A 351 7.84 6.19 34.99
C GLY A 351 6.39 6.60 34.70
N LYS A 352 6.15 7.58 33.81
CA LYS A 352 4.80 7.99 33.39
C LYS A 352 4.72 8.37 31.90
N ILE A 353 3.70 7.87 31.22
CA ILE A 353 3.37 8.23 29.83
C ILE A 353 1.98 8.86 29.80
N PHE A 354 1.84 9.99 29.11
CA PHE A 354 0.55 10.61 28.78
C PHE A 354 0.31 10.48 27.28
N LYS A 355 -0.80 9.84 26.89
CA LYS A 355 -1.26 9.74 25.50
C LYS A 355 -2.46 10.66 25.33
N VAL A 356 -2.21 11.88 24.88
CA VAL A 356 -3.22 12.93 24.75
C VAL A 356 -3.95 12.76 23.42
N ASP A 357 -5.29 12.68 23.44
CA ASP A 357 -6.12 12.82 22.25
C ASP A 357 -6.19 14.30 21.86
N LEU A 358 -5.74 14.64 20.65
CA LEU A 358 -5.73 16.02 20.15
C LEU A 358 -7.14 16.58 19.91
N LYS A 359 -8.17 15.75 19.80
CA LYS A 359 -9.57 16.18 19.75
C LYS A 359 -10.15 16.46 21.13
N ASN A 360 -9.60 15.84 22.17
CA ASN A 360 -10.04 16.03 23.55
C ASN A 360 -8.82 16.23 24.48
N PRO A 361 -8.17 17.40 24.41
CA PRO A 361 -6.84 17.66 24.98
C PRO A 361 -6.75 17.75 26.52
N THR A 362 -7.66 17.12 27.27
CA THR A 362 -7.74 17.22 28.75
C THR A 362 -6.43 16.86 29.45
N LEU A 363 -5.71 15.85 28.95
CA LEU A 363 -4.49 15.34 29.55
C LEU A 363 -3.27 16.26 29.40
N TYR A 364 -3.32 17.34 28.61
CA TYR A 364 -2.19 18.27 28.53
C TYR A 364 -1.92 18.96 29.87
N LYS A 365 -2.97 19.31 30.61
CA LYS A 365 -2.84 19.96 31.92
C LYS A 365 -2.10 19.05 32.89
N ASP A 366 -2.58 17.81 33.02
CA ASP A 366 -1.98 16.81 33.92
C ASP A 366 -0.53 16.50 33.53
N ALA A 367 -0.23 16.39 32.23
CA ALA A 367 1.13 16.17 31.75
C ALA A 367 2.06 17.34 32.10
N LYS A 368 1.59 18.59 31.90
CA LYS A 368 2.35 19.80 32.22
C LYS A 368 2.63 19.93 33.71
N GLU A 369 1.60 19.75 34.54
CA GLU A 369 1.72 19.78 36.00
C GLU A 369 2.69 18.69 36.50
N TYR A 370 2.64 17.49 35.91
CA TYR A 370 3.59 16.42 36.22
C TYR A 370 5.04 16.79 35.88
N GLY A 371 5.30 17.35 34.69
CA GLY A 371 6.64 17.79 34.30
C GLY A 371 7.20 18.89 35.20
N ILE A 372 6.37 19.87 35.56
CA ILE A 372 6.75 20.96 36.47
C ILE A 372 7.04 20.41 37.88
N ALA A 373 6.24 19.46 38.37
CA ALA A 373 6.44 18.81 39.66
C ALA A 373 7.76 18.00 39.71
N LEU A 374 8.22 17.47 38.57
CA LEU A 374 9.55 16.85 38.45
C LEU A 374 10.69 17.88 38.45
N GLY A 375 10.41 19.17 38.34
CA GLY A 375 11.42 20.23 38.30
C GLY A 375 11.84 20.67 36.88
N ILE A 376 11.08 20.27 35.85
CA ILE A 376 11.28 20.78 34.49
C ILE A 376 10.76 22.23 34.44
N PRO A 377 11.54 23.19 33.92
CA PRO A 377 11.09 24.57 33.81
C PRO A 377 9.79 24.71 33.01
N GLU A 378 8.87 25.54 33.47
CA GLU A 378 7.55 25.72 32.85
C GLU A 378 7.62 26.09 31.35
N TYR A 379 8.60 26.91 30.97
CA TYR A 379 8.80 27.30 29.57
C TYR A 379 9.33 26.17 28.66
N GLN A 380 9.77 25.05 29.23
CA GLN A 380 10.24 23.87 28.48
C GLN A 380 9.14 22.81 28.31
N VAL A 381 8.02 22.90 29.03
CA VAL A 381 6.83 22.03 28.86
C VAL A 381 5.80 22.74 27.98
N ASP A 382 6.25 23.14 26.78
CA ASP A 382 5.57 23.98 25.79
C ASP A 382 4.85 23.18 24.69
N PHE A 383 4.43 21.95 25.02
CA PHE A 383 3.93 20.98 24.06
C PHE A 383 2.41 21.08 23.80
N ALA A 384 1.68 21.89 24.56
CA ALA A 384 0.24 22.09 24.38
C ALA A 384 -0.05 23.09 23.24
N PRO A 385 -1.22 23.02 22.56
CA PRO A 385 -1.52 23.84 21.39
C PRO A 385 -1.46 25.36 21.63
N ASP A 386 -1.78 25.81 22.85
CA ASP A 386 -1.84 27.22 23.23
C ASP A 386 -0.52 27.75 23.82
N ASP A 387 0.49 26.89 23.98
CA ASP A 387 1.79 27.30 24.51
C ASP A 387 2.58 28.11 23.46
N LYS A 388 3.30 29.14 23.92
CA LYS A 388 4.34 29.76 23.09
C LYS A 388 5.48 28.76 22.95
N VAL A 389 5.63 28.21 21.74
CA VAL A 389 6.72 27.28 21.42
C VAL A 389 8.06 27.93 21.75
N TRP A 390 8.79 27.30 22.65
CA TRP A 390 10.14 27.67 23.02
C TRP A 390 11.09 27.28 21.89
N GLU A 391 11.78 28.27 21.33
CA GLU A 391 12.85 28.02 20.37
C GLU A 391 14.03 27.37 21.11
N ARG A 392 14.13 26.04 20.94
CA ARG A 392 15.26 25.20 21.40
C ARG A 392 16.57 25.68 20.76
#